data_AF-A0A662CFN1-F1
#
_entry.id   AF-A0A662CFN1-F1
#
_cell.length_a   1.000
_cell.length_b   1.000
_cell.length_c   1.000
_cell.angle_alpha   90.00
_cell.angle_beta   90.00
_cell.angle_gamma   90.00
#
_symmetry.space_group_name_H-M   'P 1'
#
loop_
_entity.id
_entity.type
_entity.pdbx_description
1 polymer ?
#
loop_
_entity_poly.entity_id
_entity_poly.type
_entity_poly.pdbx_seq_one_letter_code
_entity_poly.pdbx_strand_id
1 'polypeptide(L)'
;MIHLANKKLDEREVERLLETDHPMVARFTFVPLTVTTNQISFKLVIEPRAGVKYYQQRDRYGQRIQPVLRTLTGNERIGEAYRRLYVMSGEIYAENQSFFPNQEFNDLGIGSALYESQERLYDALKVRRVDLYAVSVGVYVWARQGFDFTHNSTLWSVKNEFARFLKDRDLPLPQHIKRSWDVANHRRDILVNQDPVGKYWMLNYAPSWEGYKLMEDSLFREVAEKARKEMREKRKERILG
;
A
#
# COMPACT_ATOMS: atom_id res chain seq x y z
N MET A 1 -16.71 -11.88 -12.17
CA MET A 1 -16.02 -12.16 -13.45
C MET A 1 -15.45 -10.85 -14.01
N ILE A 2 -14.19 -10.85 -14.46
CA ILE A 2 -13.51 -9.71 -15.08
C ILE A 2 -13.31 -9.99 -16.57
N HIS A 3 -13.72 -9.04 -17.42
CA HIS A 3 -13.47 -9.02 -18.86
C HIS A 3 -12.84 -7.68 -19.23
N LEU A 4 -11.56 -7.69 -19.59
CA LEU A 4 -10.85 -6.46 -19.93
C LEU A 4 -9.88 -6.73 -21.09
N ALA A 5 -10.08 -6.04 -22.21
CA ALA A 5 -9.45 -6.39 -23.49
C ALA A 5 -9.62 -7.90 -23.78
N ASN A 6 -8.52 -8.60 -24.05
CA ASN A 6 -8.50 -10.04 -24.33
C ASN A 6 -8.25 -10.89 -23.07
N LYS A 7 -8.32 -10.29 -21.88
CA LYS A 7 -8.14 -10.99 -20.59
C LYS A 7 -9.50 -11.26 -19.96
N LYS A 8 -9.68 -12.51 -19.54
CA LYS A 8 -10.86 -12.96 -18.82
C LYS A 8 -10.41 -13.70 -17.57
N LEU A 9 -10.91 -13.27 -16.42
CA LEU A 9 -10.79 -14.00 -15.15
C LEU A 9 -12.21 -14.33 -14.68
N ASP A 10 -12.47 -15.58 -14.36
CA ASP A 10 -13.74 -15.95 -13.75
C ASP A 10 -13.84 -15.45 -12.30
N GLU A 11 -15.01 -15.59 -11.70
CA GLU A 11 -15.23 -15.12 -10.33
C GLU A 11 -14.38 -15.86 -9.30
N ARG A 12 -14.24 -17.19 -9.42
CA ARG A 12 -13.44 -18.00 -8.49
C ARG A 12 -11.96 -17.65 -8.59
N GLU A 13 -11.48 -17.36 -9.79
CA GLU A 13 -10.10 -16.94 -9.99
C GLU A 13 -9.84 -15.56 -9.38
N VAL A 14 -10.77 -14.61 -9.53
CA VAL A 14 -10.67 -13.30 -8.87
C VAL A 14 -10.68 -13.45 -7.36
N GLU A 15 -11.59 -14.25 -6.80
CA GLU A 15 -11.64 -14.54 -5.36
C GLU A 15 -10.32 -15.13 -4.86
N ARG A 16 -9.79 -16.16 -5.55
CA ARG A 16 -8.52 -16.80 -5.21
C ARG A 16 -7.34 -15.83 -5.24
N LEU A 17 -7.26 -14.97 -6.25
CA LEU A 17 -6.18 -13.97 -6.35
C LEU A 17 -6.27 -12.93 -5.21
N LEU A 18 -7.49 -12.65 -4.76
CA LEU A 18 -7.78 -11.71 -3.68
C LEU A 18 -7.76 -12.34 -2.26
N GLU A 19 -7.47 -13.64 -2.13
CA GLU A 19 -7.26 -14.26 -0.83
C GLU A 19 -6.13 -13.59 -0.05
N THR A 20 -6.15 -13.74 1.27
CA THR A 20 -5.13 -13.17 2.16
C THR A 20 -4.90 -14.07 3.38
N ASP A 21 -3.66 -14.09 3.85
CA ASP A 21 -3.24 -14.73 5.10
C ASP A 21 -3.41 -13.80 6.31
N HIS A 22 -3.93 -12.58 6.12
CA HIS A 22 -4.05 -11.61 7.19
C HIS A 22 -5.04 -12.11 8.27
N PRO A 23 -4.64 -12.24 9.54
CA PRO A 23 -5.45 -12.92 10.56
C PRO A 23 -6.80 -12.23 10.80
N MET A 24 -6.84 -10.90 10.79
CA MET A 24 -8.09 -10.13 10.96
C MET A 24 -8.98 -10.05 9.72
N VAL A 25 -8.52 -10.49 8.55
CA VAL A 25 -9.27 -10.36 7.29
C VAL A 25 -9.76 -11.74 6.87
N ALA A 26 -11.05 -11.86 6.62
CA ALA A 26 -11.64 -13.07 6.08
C ALA A 26 -11.40 -13.15 4.57
N ARG A 27 -11.68 -12.04 3.86
CA ARG A 27 -11.46 -11.91 2.41
C ARG A 27 -11.44 -10.43 1.98
N PHE A 28 -10.94 -10.18 0.78
CA PHE A 28 -11.17 -8.92 0.06
C PHE A 28 -12.22 -9.14 -1.03
N THR A 29 -13.41 -8.59 -0.84
CA THR A 29 -14.53 -8.79 -1.78
C THR A 29 -14.42 -7.82 -2.94
N PHE A 30 -14.34 -8.35 -4.16
CA PHE A 30 -14.42 -7.55 -5.39
C PHE A 30 -15.86 -7.17 -5.70
N VAL A 31 -16.15 -5.86 -5.76
CA VAL A 31 -17.46 -5.35 -6.11
C VAL A 31 -17.33 -4.46 -7.37
N PRO A 32 -17.79 -4.92 -8.55
CA PRO A 32 -17.75 -4.11 -9.75
C PRO A 32 -18.69 -2.90 -9.59
N LEU A 33 -18.24 -1.74 -10.05
CA LEU A 33 -19.02 -0.48 -10.04
C LEU A 33 -19.39 -0.08 -11.46
N THR A 34 -18.43 -0.14 -12.38
CA THR A 34 -18.63 0.17 -13.80
C THR A 34 -17.79 -0.79 -14.63
N VAL A 35 -18.39 -1.41 -15.65
CA VAL A 35 -17.72 -2.40 -16.51
C VAL A 35 -18.00 -2.03 -17.96
N THR A 36 -16.94 -1.85 -18.73
CA THR A 36 -16.95 -1.72 -20.19
C THR A 36 -15.87 -2.62 -20.78
N THR A 37 -15.83 -2.74 -22.10
CA THR A 37 -14.81 -3.53 -22.80
C THR A 37 -13.37 -3.09 -22.49
N ASN A 38 -13.18 -1.78 -22.23
CA ASN A 38 -11.86 -1.17 -22.06
C ASN A 38 -11.61 -0.63 -20.66
N GLN A 39 -12.57 -0.73 -19.74
CA GLN A 39 -12.41 -0.19 -18.39
C GLN A 39 -13.26 -0.96 -17.39
N ILE A 40 -12.70 -1.19 -16.20
CA ILE A 40 -13.44 -1.65 -15.02
C ILE A 40 -13.11 -0.74 -13.85
N SER A 41 -14.14 -0.10 -13.28
CA SER A 41 -14.07 0.51 -11.96
C SER A 41 -14.67 -0.44 -10.95
N PHE A 42 -14.01 -0.65 -9.82
CA PHE A 42 -14.46 -1.56 -8.76
C PHE A 42 -14.03 -1.06 -7.40
N LYS A 43 -14.68 -1.56 -6.36
CA LYS A 43 -14.18 -1.44 -4.99
C LYS A 43 -13.79 -2.80 -4.44
N LEU A 44 -12.79 -2.80 -3.57
CA LEU A 44 -12.41 -3.92 -2.73
C LEU A 44 -12.92 -3.63 -1.32
N VAL A 45 -13.85 -4.46 -0.82
CA VAL A 45 -14.36 -4.39 0.55
C VAL A 45 -13.50 -5.29 1.43
N ILE A 46 -13.07 -4.78 2.58
CA ILE A 46 -12.28 -5.56 3.55
C ILE A 46 -13.23 -6.23 4.54
N GLU A 47 -13.42 -7.53 4.39
CA GLU A 47 -14.30 -8.30 5.26
C GLU A 47 -13.54 -8.76 6.52
N PRO A 48 -13.97 -8.37 7.74
CA PRO A 48 -13.35 -8.83 8.98
C PRO A 48 -13.52 -10.34 9.19
N ARG A 49 -12.56 -10.96 9.87
CA ARG A 49 -12.71 -12.31 10.43
C ARG A 49 -13.30 -12.23 11.84
N ALA A 50 -14.49 -12.81 12.02
CA ALA A 50 -15.14 -12.89 13.32
C ALA A 50 -14.29 -13.65 14.35
N GLY A 51 -14.39 -13.26 15.62
CA GLY A 51 -13.72 -13.90 16.75
C GLY A 51 -12.27 -13.49 16.98
N VAL A 52 -11.64 -12.76 16.04
CA VAL A 52 -10.24 -12.34 16.17
C VAL A 52 -10.11 -11.25 17.24
N LYS A 53 -9.16 -11.44 18.15
CA LYS A 53 -8.85 -10.48 19.21
C LYS A 53 -7.68 -9.58 18.81
N TYR A 54 -7.77 -8.29 19.12
CA TYR A 54 -6.72 -7.32 18.82
C TYR A 54 -6.69 -6.18 19.85
N TYR A 55 -5.53 -5.55 20.00
CA TYR A 55 -5.39 -4.33 20.80
C TYR A 55 -5.70 -3.10 19.96
N GLN A 56 -6.84 -2.47 20.23
CA GLN A 56 -7.17 -1.15 19.69
C GLN A 56 -6.32 -0.10 20.40
N GLN A 57 -5.52 0.65 19.63
CA GLN A 57 -4.63 1.71 20.15
C GLN A 57 -5.00 3.10 19.61
N ARG A 58 -6.01 3.15 18.73
CA ARG A 58 -6.55 4.40 18.17
C ARG A 58 -8.06 4.37 18.16
N ASP A 59 -8.68 5.51 18.38
CA ASP A 59 -10.10 5.68 18.17
C ASP A 59 -10.46 5.76 16.67
N ARG A 60 -11.75 5.91 16.36
CA ARG A 60 -12.25 6.02 14.97
C ARG A 60 -11.76 7.27 14.22
N TYR A 61 -11.25 8.27 14.95
CA TYR A 61 -10.70 9.51 14.40
C TYR A 61 -9.18 9.42 14.21
N GLY A 62 -8.56 8.31 14.61
CA GLY A 62 -7.13 8.07 14.50
C GLY A 62 -6.31 8.63 15.67
N GLN A 63 -6.96 9.15 16.72
CA GLN A 63 -6.26 9.62 17.92
C GLN A 63 -5.76 8.43 18.74
N ARG A 64 -4.54 8.53 19.29
CA ARG A 64 -3.98 7.49 20.15
C ARG A 64 -4.79 7.40 21.45
N ILE A 65 -5.09 6.18 21.87
CA ILE A 65 -5.79 5.88 23.13
C ILE A 65 -4.97 4.88 23.95
N GLN A 66 -5.33 4.70 25.22
CA GLN A 66 -4.83 3.57 25.99
C GLN A 66 -5.25 2.25 25.30
N PRO A 67 -4.36 1.27 25.13
CA PRO A 67 -4.69 0.04 24.41
C PRO A 67 -5.86 -0.71 25.06
N VAL A 68 -6.89 -1.03 24.28
CA VAL A 68 -8.05 -1.82 24.73
C VAL A 68 -8.13 -3.11 23.93
N LEU A 69 -8.30 -4.25 24.62
CA LEU A 69 -8.52 -5.53 23.97
C LEU A 69 -9.96 -5.59 23.40
N ARG A 70 -10.07 -5.84 22.10
CA ARG A 70 -11.35 -5.99 21.39
C ARG A 70 -11.43 -7.32 20.65
N THR A 71 -12.65 -7.75 20.36
CA THR A 71 -12.95 -8.92 19.52
C THR A 71 -13.73 -8.46 18.31
N LEU A 72 -13.32 -8.89 17.11
CA LEU A 72 -14.07 -8.64 15.87
C LEU A 72 -15.35 -9.47 15.87
N THR A 73 -16.48 -8.83 15.57
CA THR A 73 -17.79 -9.45 15.41
C THR A 73 -17.96 -10.08 14.03
N GLY A 74 -17.19 -9.62 13.03
CA GLY A 74 -17.35 -10.03 11.63
C GLY A 74 -18.29 -9.13 10.83
N ASN A 75 -18.91 -8.13 11.47
CA ASN A 75 -19.81 -7.16 10.82
C ASN A 75 -19.21 -5.74 10.80
N GLU A 76 -18.01 -5.55 11.35
CA GLU A 76 -17.34 -4.25 11.34
C GLU A 76 -16.97 -3.81 9.92
N ARG A 77 -17.17 -2.52 9.64
CA ARG A 77 -16.58 -1.90 8.46
C ARG A 77 -15.09 -1.61 8.72
N ILE A 78 -14.20 -2.51 8.29
CA ILE A 78 -12.75 -2.30 8.37
C ILE A 78 -12.29 -1.23 7.38
N GLY A 79 -12.81 -1.27 6.16
CA GLY A 79 -12.46 -0.28 5.13
C GLY A 79 -12.74 -0.77 3.72
N GLU A 80 -12.51 0.12 2.77
CA GLU A 80 -12.67 -0.17 1.36
C GLU A 80 -11.65 0.59 0.50
N ALA A 81 -11.45 0.10 -0.72
CA ALA A 81 -10.50 0.66 -1.67
C ALA A 81 -11.13 0.76 -3.04
N TYR A 82 -11.02 1.91 -3.71
CA TYR A 82 -11.53 2.13 -5.06
C TYR A 82 -10.42 2.03 -6.08
N ARG A 83 -10.68 1.29 -7.15
CA ARG A 83 -9.73 0.97 -8.20
C ARG A 83 -10.36 1.16 -9.56
N ARG A 84 -9.51 1.50 -10.52
CA ARG A 84 -9.85 1.52 -11.93
C ARG A 84 -8.80 0.73 -12.71
N LEU A 85 -9.25 -0.15 -13.58
CA LEU A 85 -8.43 -0.82 -14.58
C LEU A 85 -8.88 -0.31 -15.95
N TYR A 86 -7.96 -0.01 -16.84
CA TYR A 86 -8.29 0.46 -18.18
C TYR A 86 -7.27 0.04 -19.21
N VAL A 87 -7.70 -0.02 -20.47
CA VAL A 87 -6.87 -0.38 -21.61
C VAL A 87 -6.46 0.90 -22.32
N MET A 88 -5.16 1.07 -22.54
CA MET A 88 -4.60 2.19 -23.31
C MET A 88 -3.51 1.65 -24.21
N SER A 89 -3.59 1.95 -25.51
CA SER A 89 -2.60 1.49 -26.51
C SER A 89 -2.37 -0.03 -26.51
N GLY A 90 -3.40 -0.83 -26.21
CA GLY A 90 -3.33 -2.29 -26.16
C GLY A 90 -2.78 -2.88 -24.85
N GLU A 91 -2.39 -2.05 -23.89
CA GLU A 91 -1.85 -2.46 -22.59
C GLU A 91 -2.85 -2.14 -21.47
N ILE A 92 -2.80 -2.90 -20.37
CA ILE A 92 -3.67 -2.70 -19.22
C ILE A 92 -2.96 -1.86 -18.17
N TYR A 93 -3.63 -0.83 -17.69
CA TYR A 93 -3.18 0.07 -16.64
C TYR A 93 -4.14 -0.02 -15.45
N ALA A 94 -3.62 0.25 -14.26
CA ALA A 94 -4.41 0.31 -13.04
C ALA A 94 -4.24 1.67 -12.36
N GLU A 95 -5.30 2.13 -11.69
CA GLU A 95 -5.29 3.29 -10.83
C GLU A 95 -5.80 2.91 -9.45
N ASN A 96 -4.99 3.22 -8.43
CA ASN A 96 -5.40 3.17 -7.04
C ASN A 96 -5.97 4.54 -6.67
N GLN A 97 -7.29 4.69 -6.75
CA GLN A 97 -7.97 5.98 -6.61
C GLN A 97 -8.11 6.41 -5.15
N SER A 98 -8.54 5.49 -4.28
CA SER A 98 -8.70 5.80 -2.86
C SER A 98 -8.58 4.56 -1.98
N PHE A 99 -8.21 4.78 -0.74
CA PHE A 99 -8.20 3.77 0.29
C PHE A 99 -8.70 4.41 1.59
N PHE A 100 -9.84 3.93 2.08
CA PHE A 100 -10.51 4.44 3.26
C PHE A 100 -10.50 3.35 4.35
N PRO A 101 -9.36 3.15 5.05
CA PRO A 101 -9.36 2.33 6.24
C PRO A 101 -10.08 3.07 7.37
N ASN A 102 -10.86 2.36 8.16
CA ASN A 102 -11.26 2.85 9.47
C ASN A 102 -10.00 2.99 10.33
N GLN A 103 -9.79 4.20 10.86
CA GLN A 103 -8.52 4.63 11.46
C GLN A 103 -8.11 3.79 12.67
N GLU A 104 -9.08 3.13 13.32
CA GLU A 104 -8.82 2.21 14.44
C GLU A 104 -7.96 1.00 14.03
N PHE A 105 -7.99 0.63 12.74
CA PHE A 105 -7.23 -0.50 12.19
C PHE A 105 -5.90 -0.11 11.57
N ASN A 106 -5.50 1.17 11.67
CA ASN A 106 -4.20 1.60 11.19
C ASN A 106 -3.06 0.86 11.89
N ASP A 107 -1.95 0.75 11.16
CA ASP A 107 -0.72 0.09 11.60
C ASP A 107 -0.86 -1.45 11.84
N LEU A 108 -2.04 -2.06 11.61
CA LEU A 108 -2.26 -3.51 11.76
C LEU A 108 -1.86 -4.33 10.52
N GLY A 109 -1.43 -3.68 9.44
CA GLY A 109 -0.96 -4.33 8.21
C GLY A 109 -2.05 -4.69 7.19
N ILE A 110 -3.31 -4.33 7.45
CA ILE A 110 -4.45 -4.61 6.56
C ILE A 110 -4.26 -3.99 5.17
N GLY A 111 -3.80 -2.74 5.09
CA GLY A 111 -3.55 -2.07 3.81
C GLY A 111 -2.44 -2.75 2.97
N SER A 112 -1.39 -3.26 3.64
CA SER A 112 -0.34 -4.04 2.95
C SER A 112 -0.89 -5.37 2.43
N ALA A 113 -1.70 -6.07 3.21
CA ALA A 113 -2.34 -7.32 2.78
C ALA A 113 -3.29 -7.11 1.60
N LEU A 114 -4.11 -6.05 1.64
CA LEU A 114 -4.97 -5.66 0.54
C LEU A 114 -4.17 -5.45 -0.74
N TYR A 115 -3.07 -4.70 -0.63
CA TYR A 115 -2.26 -4.37 -1.79
C TYR A 115 -1.50 -5.59 -2.34
N GLU A 116 -1.05 -6.50 -1.49
CA GLU A 116 -0.44 -7.77 -1.91
C GLU A 116 -1.44 -8.64 -2.70
N SER A 117 -2.67 -8.79 -2.20
CA SER A 117 -3.76 -9.49 -2.90
C SER A 117 -4.09 -8.82 -4.23
N GLN A 118 -4.13 -7.49 -4.24
CA GLN A 118 -4.37 -6.70 -5.45
C GLN A 118 -3.25 -6.85 -6.49
N GLU A 119 -1.98 -6.95 -6.09
CA GLU A 119 -0.87 -7.20 -7.01
C GLU A 119 -0.99 -8.54 -7.72
N ARG A 120 -1.44 -9.59 -7.02
CA ARG A 120 -1.71 -10.89 -7.64
C ARG A 120 -2.77 -10.76 -8.74
N LEU A 121 -3.84 -10.03 -8.47
CA LEU A 121 -4.86 -9.73 -9.47
C LEU A 121 -4.28 -8.97 -10.68
N TYR A 122 -3.46 -7.95 -10.42
CA TYR A 122 -2.84 -7.14 -11.46
C TYR A 122 -1.85 -7.94 -12.32
N ASP A 123 -1.08 -8.84 -11.70
CA ASP A 123 -0.17 -9.76 -12.37
C ASP A 123 -0.91 -10.75 -13.28
N ALA A 124 -2.02 -11.30 -12.81
CA ALA A 124 -2.86 -12.21 -13.59
C ALA A 124 -3.43 -11.50 -14.84
N LEU A 125 -3.81 -10.23 -14.67
CA LEU A 125 -4.30 -9.38 -15.77
C LEU A 125 -3.18 -8.85 -16.67
N LYS A 126 -1.90 -9.00 -16.32
CA LYS A 126 -0.77 -8.36 -17.03
C LYS A 126 -0.90 -6.84 -17.08
N VAL A 127 -1.31 -6.24 -15.96
CA VAL A 127 -1.23 -4.79 -15.76
C VAL A 127 0.23 -4.37 -15.95
N ARG A 128 0.47 -3.35 -16.77
CA ARG A 128 1.79 -2.81 -17.02
C ARG A 128 2.24 -1.85 -15.94
N ARG A 129 1.36 -0.93 -15.57
CA ARG A 129 1.64 0.16 -14.64
C ARG A 129 0.45 0.40 -13.72
N VAL A 130 0.76 0.70 -12.47
CA VAL A 130 -0.19 1.15 -11.46
C VAL A 130 0.11 2.60 -11.13
N ASP A 131 -0.88 3.46 -11.29
CA ASP A 131 -0.83 4.86 -10.91
C ASP A 131 -1.62 5.10 -9.64
N LEU A 132 -1.25 6.11 -8.87
CA LEU A 132 -1.99 6.54 -7.71
C LEU A 132 -1.82 8.02 -7.44
N TYR A 133 -2.79 8.54 -6.69
CA TYR A 133 -2.68 9.79 -5.97
C TYR A 133 -2.79 9.48 -4.47
N ALA A 134 -1.82 9.91 -3.68
CA ALA A 134 -1.88 9.77 -2.24
C ALA A 134 -1.71 11.12 -1.54
N VAL A 135 -2.47 11.28 -0.47
CA VAL A 135 -2.42 12.44 0.42
C VAL A 135 -1.96 12.00 1.80
N SER A 136 -1.37 12.93 2.55
CA SER A 136 -1.01 12.73 3.95
C SER A 136 -0.08 11.52 4.18
N VAL A 137 -0.25 10.79 5.28
CA VAL A 137 0.64 9.70 5.69
C VAL A 137 0.62 8.47 4.77
N GLY A 138 -0.31 8.38 3.83
CA GLY A 138 -0.38 7.28 2.86
C GLY A 138 0.83 7.24 1.92
N VAL A 139 1.45 8.40 1.68
CA VAL A 139 2.58 8.58 0.75
C VAL A 139 3.77 7.66 1.08
N TYR A 140 4.10 7.46 2.36
CA TYR A 140 5.28 6.66 2.75
C TYR A 140 5.08 5.17 2.57
N VAL A 141 3.84 4.72 2.79
CA VAL A 141 3.51 3.29 2.71
C VAL A 141 3.69 2.84 1.27
N TRP A 142 3.24 3.64 0.32
CA TRP A 142 3.32 3.33 -1.10
C TRP A 142 4.75 3.28 -1.64
N ALA A 143 5.62 4.21 -1.24
CA ALA A 143 7.05 4.10 -1.60
C ALA A 143 7.63 2.77 -1.12
N ARG A 144 7.30 2.34 0.11
CA ARG A 144 7.70 1.01 0.63
C ARG A 144 7.02 -0.17 -0.06
N GLN A 145 5.92 0.06 -0.77
CA GLN A 145 5.29 -0.92 -1.65
C GLN A 145 5.85 -0.84 -3.10
N GLY A 146 6.93 -0.10 -3.32
CA GLY A 146 7.66 -0.05 -4.59
C GLY A 146 7.10 0.96 -5.60
N PHE A 147 6.37 1.98 -5.15
CA PHE A 147 5.95 3.10 -5.99
C PHE A 147 7.00 4.21 -6.01
N ASP A 148 7.25 4.80 -7.17
CA ASP A 148 8.14 5.93 -7.39
C ASP A 148 7.36 7.20 -7.75
N PHE A 149 8.01 8.37 -7.73
CA PHE A 149 7.37 9.64 -8.11
C PHE A 149 7.14 9.70 -9.61
N THR A 150 5.94 10.12 -10.03
CA THR A 150 5.65 10.33 -11.47
C THR A 150 6.58 11.36 -12.12
N HIS A 151 6.98 12.40 -11.38
CA HIS A 151 7.86 13.45 -11.87
C HIS A 151 9.32 13.25 -11.44
N ASN A 152 10.21 13.12 -12.43
CA ASN A 152 11.65 12.95 -12.20
C ASN A 152 12.29 14.11 -11.41
N SER A 153 11.78 15.33 -11.56
CA SER A 153 12.25 16.49 -10.81
C SER A 153 12.02 16.33 -9.31
N THR A 154 10.85 15.84 -8.90
CA THR A 154 10.53 15.58 -7.49
C THR A 154 11.47 14.52 -6.90
N LEU A 155 11.67 13.42 -7.63
CA LEU A 155 12.60 12.37 -7.23
C LEU A 155 14.04 12.90 -7.09
N TRP A 156 14.49 13.72 -8.04
CA TRP A 156 15.83 14.31 -8.03
C TRP A 156 16.04 15.25 -6.82
N SER A 157 15.07 16.12 -6.53
CA SER A 157 15.13 17.03 -5.38
C SER A 157 15.23 16.28 -4.05
N VAL A 158 14.32 15.32 -3.81
CA VAL A 158 14.31 14.49 -2.59
C VAL A 158 15.63 13.75 -2.41
N LYS A 159 16.19 13.17 -3.48
CA LYS A 159 17.47 12.46 -3.46
C LYS A 159 18.63 13.35 -3.03
N ASN A 160 18.76 14.51 -3.65
CA ASN A 160 19.89 15.41 -3.41
C ASN A 160 19.85 15.99 -2.00
N GLU A 161 18.66 16.31 -1.51
CA GLU A 161 18.48 16.83 -0.16
C GLU A 161 18.78 15.75 0.89
N PHE A 162 18.27 14.53 0.68
CA PHE A 162 18.53 13.42 1.58
C PHE A 162 20.02 13.04 1.60
N ALA A 163 20.69 13.03 0.46
CA ALA A 163 22.12 12.78 0.37
C ALA A 163 22.95 13.84 1.11
N ARG A 164 22.57 15.12 0.98
CA ARG A 164 23.19 16.22 1.74
C ARG A 164 23.03 16.03 3.25
N PHE A 165 21.82 15.73 3.72
CA PHE A 165 21.58 15.47 5.14
C PHE A 165 22.42 14.33 5.71
N LEU A 166 22.54 13.21 5.00
CA LEU A 166 23.36 12.09 5.45
C LEU A 166 24.83 12.50 5.54
N LYS A 167 25.33 13.22 4.55
CA LYS A 167 26.70 13.74 4.52
C LYS A 167 26.97 14.71 5.68
N ASP A 168 26.06 15.66 5.92
CA ASP A 168 26.22 16.68 6.96
C ASP A 168 26.25 16.08 8.38
N ARG A 169 25.76 14.84 8.54
CA ARG A 169 25.73 14.09 9.81
C ARG A 169 26.73 12.94 9.87
N ASP A 170 27.63 12.83 8.90
CA ASP A 170 28.59 11.73 8.80
C ASP A 170 27.93 10.34 8.84
N LEU A 171 26.78 10.21 8.18
CA LEU A 171 26.01 8.97 8.09
C LEU A 171 26.29 8.25 6.76
N PRO A 172 26.26 6.90 6.75
CA PRO A 172 26.52 6.15 5.54
C PRO A 172 25.46 6.43 4.48
N LEU A 173 25.91 6.86 3.30
CA LEU A 173 25.07 6.97 2.12
C LEU A 173 24.74 5.57 1.59
N PRO A 174 23.46 5.27 1.26
CA PRO A 174 23.13 4.07 0.48
C PRO A 174 23.96 4.05 -0.79
N GLN A 175 24.36 2.84 -1.24
CA GLN A 175 25.28 2.70 -2.36
C GLN A 175 24.87 3.51 -3.60
N HIS A 176 23.57 3.75 -3.85
CA HIS A 176 23.04 4.96 -4.50
C HIS A 176 21.55 5.10 -4.15
N ILE A 177 21.02 6.33 -4.09
CA ILE A 177 19.56 6.54 -4.00
C ILE A 177 19.04 6.67 -5.44
N LYS A 178 18.40 5.63 -5.96
CA LYS A 178 17.88 5.59 -7.34
C LYS A 178 16.37 5.77 -7.40
N ARG A 179 15.65 5.44 -6.34
CA ARG A 179 14.19 5.39 -6.31
C ARG A 179 13.67 5.96 -5.00
N SER A 180 12.40 6.37 -4.96
CA SER A 180 11.73 6.82 -3.74
C SER A 180 11.90 5.84 -2.55
N TRP A 181 11.87 4.54 -2.82
CA TRP A 181 11.92 3.50 -1.80
C TRP A 181 13.28 3.31 -1.14
N ASP A 182 14.36 3.73 -1.81
CA ASP A 182 15.70 3.74 -1.22
C ASP A 182 15.75 4.75 -0.05
N VAL A 183 15.04 5.87 -0.19
CA VAL A 183 14.84 6.86 0.88
C VAL A 183 13.89 6.27 1.94
N ALA A 184 12.76 5.70 1.52
CA ALA A 184 11.71 5.21 2.42
C ALA A 184 12.16 4.08 3.37
N ASN A 185 13.16 3.31 2.94
CA ASN A 185 13.72 2.17 3.66
C ASN A 185 15.09 2.47 4.28
N HIS A 186 15.59 3.70 4.20
CA HIS A 186 16.81 4.06 4.90
C HIS A 186 16.63 4.01 6.43
N ARG A 187 17.70 3.56 7.12
CA ARG A 187 17.87 3.44 8.59
C ARG A 187 16.75 4.07 9.42
N ARG A 188 15.86 3.22 9.94
CA ARG A 188 14.64 3.65 10.66
C ARG A 188 14.87 4.04 12.12
N ASP A 189 16.04 3.73 12.64
CA ASP A 189 16.54 4.16 13.94
C ASP A 189 16.93 5.64 13.96
N ILE A 190 17.15 6.25 12.79
CA ILE A 190 17.41 7.68 12.68
C ILE A 190 16.08 8.42 12.64
N LEU A 191 15.87 9.30 13.62
CA LEU A 191 14.65 10.08 13.75
C LEU A 191 14.90 11.55 13.39
N VAL A 192 13.92 12.14 12.70
CA VAL A 192 13.80 13.59 12.46
C VAL A 192 12.40 13.99 12.91
N ASN A 193 12.31 14.89 13.90
CA ASN A 193 11.03 15.29 14.51
C ASN A 193 10.18 14.09 14.97
N GLN A 194 10.81 13.13 15.67
CA GLN A 194 10.19 11.89 16.17
C GLN A 194 9.71 10.91 15.08
N ASP A 195 9.91 11.22 13.80
CA ASP A 195 9.57 10.36 12.68
C ASP A 195 10.82 9.72 12.06
N PRO A 196 10.74 8.48 11.55
CA PRO A 196 11.86 7.86 10.85
C PRO A 196 12.32 8.72 9.67
N VAL A 197 13.63 8.88 9.50
CA VAL A 197 14.24 9.77 8.51
C VAL A 197 13.60 9.67 7.12
N GLY A 198 13.42 8.47 6.57
CA GLY A 198 12.82 8.27 5.25
C GLY A 198 11.40 8.84 5.09
N LYS A 199 10.64 8.94 6.19
CA LYS A 199 9.30 9.56 6.21
C LYS A 199 9.39 11.08 6.01
N TYR A 200 10.27 11.74 6.74
CA TYR A 200 10.44 13.19 6.71
C TYR A 200 10.89 13.69 5.33
N TRP A 201 11.84 12.99 4.70
CA TRP A 201 12.33 13.38 3.36
C TRP A 201 11.31 13.17 2.24
N MET A 202 10.50 12.11 2.33
CA MET A 202 9.40 11.93 1.39
C MET A 202 8.29 12.99 1.55
N LEU A 203 8.14 13.56 2.74
CA LEU A 203 7.18 14.64 3.00
C LEU A 203 7.61 16.01 2.50
N ASN A 204 8.92 16.26 2.39
CA ASN A 204 9.41 17.62 2.22
C ASN A 204 8.86 18.33 0.95
N TYR A 205 8.26 17.56 0.04
CA TYR A 205 7.68 18.05 -1.20
C TYR A 205 6.21 17.70 -1.44
N ALA A 206 5.46 17.12 -0.49
CA ALA A 206 4.14 16.55 -0.78
C ALA A 206 3.00 17.01 0.16
N PRO A 207 2.19 18.02 -0.24
CA PRO A 207 0.79 18.15 0.21
C PRO A 207 -0.11 17.08 -0.46
N SER A 208 0.25 16.66 -1.67
CA SER A 208 -0.27 15.51 -2.42
C SER A 208 0.88 14.88 -3.22
N TRP A 209 0.84 13.57 -3.42
CA TRP A 209 1.90 12.79 -4.07
C TRP A 209 1.33 11.94 -5.20
N GLU A 210 1.86 12.12 -6.40
CA GLU A 210 1.58 11.27 -7.56
C GLU A 210 2.62 10.17 -7.65
N GLY A 211 2.15 8.93 -7.58
CA GLY A 211 3.01 7.75 -7.58
C GLY A 211 2.72 6.84 -8.77
N TYR A 212 3.76 6.19 -9.26
CA TYR A 212 3.63 5.12 -10.25
C TYR A 212 4.43 3.90 -9.86
N LYS A 213 4.06 2.77 -10.43
CA LYS A 213 4.76 1.51 -10.28
C LYS A 213 4.66 0.69 -11.55
N LEU A 214 5.80 0.21 -12.06
CA LEU A 214 5.86 -0.71 -13.19
C LEU A 214 5.82 -2.15 -12.68
N MET A 215 4.87 -2.94 -13.16
CA MET A 215 4.67 -4.32 -12.70
C MET A 215 5.74 -5.31 -13.19
N GLU A 216 6.56 -4.90 -14.17
CA GLU A 216 7.71 -5.66 -14.68
C GLU A 216 9.02 -5.41 -13.92
N ASP A 217 9.12 -4.34 -13.12
CA ASP A 217 10.34 -4.03 -12.37
C ASP A 217 10.52 -4.99 -11.19
N SER A 218 11.29 -6.06 -11.39
CA SER A 218 11.50 -7.09 -10.36
C SER A 218 11.93 -6.55 -8.97
N LEU A 219 12.60 -5.39 -8.93
CA LEU A 219 13.08 -4.78 -7.68
C LEU A 219 11.93 -4.28 -6.79
N PHE A 220 10.80 -3.85 -7.37
CA PHE A 220 9.69 -3.40 -6.53
C PHE A 220 9.16 -4.54 -5.66
N ARG A 221 9.15 -5.78 -6.18
CA ARG A 221 8.58 -6.94 -5.48
C ARG A 221 9.41 -7.25 -4.24
N GLU A 222 10.73 -7.24 -4.40
CA GLU A 222 11.67 -7.45 -3.30
C GLU A 222 11.50 -6.38 -2.22
N VAL A 223 11.40 -5.11 -2.62
CA VAL A 223 11.19 -3.97 -1.72
C VAL A 223 9.86 -4.10 -0.96
N ALA A 224 8.77 -4.40 -1.68
CA ALA A 224 7.45 -4.56 -1.10
C ALA A 224 7.42 -5.74 -0.13
N GLU A 225 8.06 -6.86 -0.48
CA GLU A 225 8.10 -8.06 0.37
C GLU A 225 8.90 -7.83 1.65
N LYS A 226 10.02 -7.10 1.56
CA LYS A 226 10.78 -6.68 2.75
C LYS A 226 9.90 -5.84 3.69
N ALA A 227 9.21 -4.83 3.14
CA ALA A 227 8.33 -3.98 3.94
C ALA A 227 7.15 -4.77 4.54
N ARG A 228 6.58 -5.72 3.79
CA ARG A 228 5.50 -6.61 4.27
C ARG A 228 5.98 -7.53 5.38
N LYS A 229 7.16 -8.14 5.25
CA LYS A 229 7.76 -9.01 6.28
C LYS A 229 7.92 -8.26 7.60
N GLU A 230 8.48 -7.05 7.57
CA GLU A 230 8.61 -6.20 8.77
C GLU A 230 7.25 -5.90 9.41
N MET A 231 6.22 -5.61 8.60
CA MET A 231 4.86 -5.38 9.09
C MET A 231 4.24 -6.65 9.68
N ARG A 232 4.44 -7.81 9.05
CA ARG A 232 3.96 -9.11 9.55
C ARG A 232 4.56 -9.44 10.91
N GLU A 233 5.85 -9.16 11.13
CA GLU A 233 6.49 -9.37 12.44
C GLU A 233 5.92 -8.43 13.52
N LYS A 234 5.84 -7.12 13.25
CA LYS A 234 5.24 -6.14 14.18
C LYS A 234 3.78 -6.44 14.52
N ARG A 235 3.06 -7.05 13.57
CA ARG A 235 1.65 -7.41 13.73
C ARG A 235 1.45 -8.51 14.77
N LYS A 236 2.39 -9.46 14.91
CA LYS A 236 2.27 -10.60 15.85
C LYS A 236 2.12 -10.14 17.30
N GLU A 237 2.68 -8.99 17.66
CA GLU A 237 2.59 -8.41 19.01
C GLU A 237 1.22 -7.75 19.30
N ARG A 238 0.43 -7.47 18.26
CA ARG A 238 -0.78 -6.64 18.35
C ARG A 238 -2.08 -7.38 18.11
N ILE A 239 -2.01 -8.51 17.41
CA ILE A 239 -3.14 -9.39 17.11
C ILE A 239 -2.92 -10.68 17.88
N LEU A 240 -3.94 -11.08 18.64
CA LEU A 240 -3.90 -12.33 19.39
C LEU A 240 -4.58 -13.39 18.53
N GLY A 241 -3.82 -14.46 18.25
CA GLY A 241 -4.32 -15.66 17.56
C GLY A 241 -5.29 -16.44 18.41
#